data_AF-A0A4Q4YLP4-F1
#
_entry.id   AF-A0A4Q4YLP4-F1
#
_cell.length_a   1.000
_cell.length_b   1.000
_cell.length_c   1.000
_cell.angle_alpha   90.00
_cell.angle_beta   90.00
_cell.angle_gamma   90.00
#
_symmetry.space_group_name_H-M   'P 1'
#
loop_
_entity.id
_entity.type
_entity.pdbx_description
1 polymer ?
#
loop_
_entity_poly.entity_id
_entity_poly.type
_entity_poly.pdbx_seq_one_letter_code
_entity_poly.pdbx_strand_id
1 'polypeptide(L)' 'MAMIDAPNKVPQHQRFYQRQFAQHVRLWKISPRSNAMIIPYQILLWGTFGSTLYMMGRKVLGYNTWFGKA' A
#
# COMPACT_ATOMS: atom_id res chain seq x y z
N MET A 1 16.77 16.21 25.30
CA MET A 1 15.31 16.30 25.40
C MET A 1 14.67 16.48 24.02
N ALA A 2 14.89 15.57 23.07
CA ALA A 2 14.50 15.78 21.67
C ALA A 2 12.98 15.62 21.39
N MET A 3 12.23 14.96 22.28
CA MET A 3 10.77 14.83 22.18
C MET A 3 10.01 15.92 22.95
N ILE A 4 10.57 16.43 24.04
CA ILE A 4 9.90 17.35 24.97
C ILE A 4 9.95 18.79 24.46
N ASP A 5 11.05 19.20 23.82
CA ASP A 5 11.25 20.55 23.28
C ASP A 5 11.08 20.62 21.74
N ALA A 6 10.49 19.59 21.12
CA ALA A 6 10.29 19.57 19.68
C ALA A 6 9.22 20.60 19.25
N PRO A 7 9.45 21.40 18.20
CA PRO A 7 8.45 22.35 17.73
C PRO A 7 7.22 21.61 17.20
N ASN A 8 6.03 22.08 17.58
CA ASN A 8 4.77 21.50 17.13
C ASN A 8 4.56 21.74 15.63
N LYS A 9 4.62 20.67 14.83
CA LYS A 9 4.39 20.68 13.37
C LYS A 9 2.97 20.32 12.97
N VAL A 10 2.08 20.00 13.92
CA VAL A 10 0.70 19.55 13.64
C VAL A 10 -0.08 20.57 12.79
N PRO A 11 -0.09 21.89 13.10
CA PRO A 11 -0.83 22.85 12.28
C PRO A 11 -0.33 22.93 10.84
N GLN A 12 0.97 22.71 10.63
CA GLN A 12 1.60 22.72 9.29
C GLN A 12 1.10 21.52 8.47
N HIS A 13 1.10 20.33 9.08
CA HIS A 13 0.55 19.13 8.46
C HIS A 13 -0.95 19.25 8.21
N GLN A 14 -1.72 19.75 9.17
CA GLN A 14 -3.17 19.95 9.00
C GLN A 14 -3.48 20.83 7.77
N ARG A 15 -2.82 21.99 7.64
CA ARG A 15 -2.99 22.87 6.46
C ARG A 15 -2.62 22.16 5.15
N PHE A 16 -1.50 21.44 5.14
CA PHE A 16 -1.05 20.69 3.96
C PHE A 16 -2.05 19.60 3.54
N TYR A 17 -2.50 18.78 4.48
CA TYR A 17 -3.46 17.69 4.21
C TYR A 17 -4.84 18.23 3.83
N GLN A 18 -5.35 19.24 4.53
CA GLN A 18 -6.65 19.86 4.23
C GLN A 18 -6.66 20.52 2.85
N ARG A 19 -5.58 21.21 2.46
CA ARG A 19 -5.47 21.83 1.12
C ARG A 19 -5.53 20.80 -0.01
N GLN A 20 -4.81 19.69 0.13
CA GLN A 20 -4.84 18.63 -0.88
C GLN A 20 -6.15 17.84 -0.87
N PHE A 21 -6.74 17.65 0.30
CA PHE A 21 -8.04 17.01 0.41
C PHE A 21 -9.15 17.85 -0.23
N ALA A 22 -9.10 19.18 -0.10
CA ALA A 22 -10.00 20.10 -0.82
C ALA A 22 -9.84 20.01 -2.36
N GLN A 23 -8.67 19.58 -2.83
CA GLN A 23 -8.41 19.24 -4.25
C GLN A 23 -8.82 17.80 -4.60
N HIS A 24 -9.57 17.13 -3.73
CA HIS A 24 -10.05 15.76 -3.89
C HIS A 24 -8.93 14.71 -4.01
N VAL A 25 -7.73 15.01 -3.52
CA VAL A 25 -6.66 14.01 -3.42
C VAL A 25 -6.99 13.04 -2.30
N ARG A 26 -6.99 11.73 -2.62
CA ARG A 26 -7.20 10.67 -1.63
C ARG A 26 -6.16 10.77 -0.51
N LEU A 27 -6.59 10.62 0.74
CA LEU A 27 -5.74 10.77 1.92
C LEU A 27 -4.41 9.99 1.84
N TRP A 28 -4.47 8.75 1.35
CA TRP A 28 -3.31 7.88 1.20
C TRP A 28 -2.37 8.26 0.05
N LYS A 29 -2.70 9.26 -0.78
CA LYS A 29 -1.86 9.79 -1.88
C LYS A 29 -1.28 11.18 -1.59
N ILE A 30 -1.68 11.83 -0.51
CA ILE A 30 -1.34 13.24 -0.20
C ILE A 30 0.13 13.43 0.17
N SER A 31 0.73 12.45 0.85
CA SER A 31 2.10 12.59 1.35
C SER A 31 3.13 12.43 0.21
N PRO A 32 4.25 13.18 0.21
CA PRO A 32 5.31 12.99 -0.80
C PRO A 32 5.86 11.55 -0.82
N ARG A 33 5.89 10.90 0.33
CA ARG A 33 6.30 9.49 0.49
C ARG A 33 5.21 8.46 0.16
N SER A 34 3.97 8.89 -0.10
CA SER A 34 2.85 7.96 -0.32
C SER A 34 3.12 7.00 -1.46
N ASN A 35 3.62 7.50 -2.59
CA ASN A 35 3.86 6.66 -3.76
C ASN A 35 4.92 5.60 -3.49
N ALA A 36 6.01 5.97 -2.80
CA ALA A 36 7.07 5.04 -2.43
C ALA A 36 6.58 3.90 -1.50
N MET A 37 5.54 4.13 -0.70
CA MET A 37 4.96 3.10 0.17
C MET A 37 3.83 2.31 -0.51
N ILE A 38 2.96 2.99 -1.26
CA ILE A 38 1.81 2.37 -1.91
C ILE A 38 2.23 1.47 -3.06
N ILE A 39 3.24 1.84 -3.85
CA ILE A 39 3.62 1.07 -5.03
C ILE A 39 4.06 -0.36 -4.63
N PRO A 40 5.01 -0.56 -3.68
CA PRO A 40 5.35 -1.91 -3.22
C PRO A 40 4.17 -2.66 -2.61
N TYR A 41 3.34 -1.98 -1.81
CA TYR A 41 2.13 -2.57 -1.24
C TYR A 41 1.17 -3.10 -2.31
N GLN A 42 0.92 -2.30 -3.36
CA GLN A 42 0.03 -2.64 -4.45
C GLN A 42 0.56 -3.84 -5.26
N ILE A 43 1.87 -3.90 -5.50
CA ILE A 43 2.54 -5.03 -6.18
C ILE A 43 2.36 -6.32 -5.36
N LEU A 44 2.61 -6.26 -4.05
CA LEU A 44 2.45 -7.42 -3.18
C LEU A 44 0.99 -7.85 -3.09
N LEU A 45 0.06 -6.91 -2.92
CA LEU A 45 -1.37 -7.21 -2.80
C LEU A 45 -1.89 -7.94 -4.04
N TRP A 46 -1.71 -7.36 -5.22
CA TRP A 46 -2.22 -7.96 -6.45
C TRP A 46 -1.39 -9.16 -6.91
N GLY A 47 -0.09 -9.14 -6.66
CA GLY A 47 0.80 -10.27 -6.94
C GLY A 47 0.40 -11.50 -6.13
N THR A 48 0.19 -11.36 -4.82
CA THR A 48 -0.23 -12.48 -3.96
C THR A 48 -1.67 -12.91 -4.23
N PHE A 49 -2.57 -11.97 -4.51
CA PHE A 49 -3.95 -12.29 -4.90
C PHE A 49 -3.99 -13.15 -6.17
N GLY A 50 -3.33 -12.69 -7.25
CA GLY A 50 -3.27 -13.45 -8.51
C GLY A 50 -2.57 -14.80 -8.36
N SER A 51 -1.50 -14.83 -7.57
CA SER A 51 -0.77 -16.06 -7.23
C SER A 51 -1.64 -17.08 -6.48
N THR A 52 -2.48 -16.61 -5.55
CA THR A 52 -3.39 -17.47 -4.79
C THR A 52 -4.49 -18.02 -5.69
N LEU A 53 -5.08 -17.20 -6.56
CA LEU A 53 -6.09 -17.65 -7.51
C LEU A 53 -5.52 -18.67 -8.52
N TYR A 54 -4.29 -18.45 -8.98
CA TYR A 54 -3.59 -19.41 -9.85
C TYR A 54 -3.42 -20.77 -9.18
N MET A 55 -2.89 -20.80 -7.95
CA MET A 55 -2.69 -22.04 -7.22
C MET A 55 -4.00 -22.71 -6.81
N MET A 56 -5.03 -21.93 -6.50
CA MET A 56 -6.37 -22.45 -6.26
C MET A 56 -6.91 -23.16 -7.51
N GLY A 57 -6.81 -22.54 -8.68
CA GLY A 57 -7.23 -23.16 -9.95
C GLY A 57 -6.44 -24.43 -10.27
N ARG A 58 -5.10 -24.39 -10.09
CA ARG A 58 -4.22 -25.56 -10.21
C ARG A 58 -4.64 -26.69 -9.27
N LYS A 59 -4.98 -26.37 -8.03
CA LYS A 59 -5.38 -27.33 -7.00
C LYS A 59 -6.70 -28.01 -7.34
N VAL A 60 -7.68 -27.25 -7.86
CA VAL A 60 -8.95 -27.81 -8.37
C VAL A 60 -8.71 -28.82 -9.49
N LEU A 61 -7.71 -28.58 -10.34
CA LEU A 61 -7.30 -29.48 -11.42
C LEU A 61 -6.35 -30.61 -10.99
N GLY A 62 -6.08 -30.77 -9.69
CA GLY A 62 -5.25 -31.85 -9.13
C GLY A 62 -3.74 -31.59 -9.12
N TYR A 63 -3.28 -30.40 -9.50
CA TYR A 63 -1.86 -30.05 -9.44
C TYR A 63 -1.47 -29.47 -8.07
N ASN A 64 -0.37 -29.97 -7.50
CA ASN A 64 0.11 -29.55 -6.17
C ASN A 64 1.31 -28.59 -6.19
N THR A 65 1.99 -28.46 -7.33
CA THR A 65 3.19 -27.61 -7.47
C THR A 65 2.85 -26.25 -8.07
N TRP A 66 3.81 -25.33 -8.16
CA TRP A 66 3.62 -24.05 -8.87
C TRP A 66 3.76 -24.20 -10.39
N PHE A 67 4.75 -24.99 -10.82
CA PHE A 67 4.98 -25.34 -12.22
C PHE A 67 5.21 -26.86 -12.33
N GLY A 68 4.77 -27.47 -13.44
CA GLY A 68 4.97 -28.90 -13.71
C GLY A 68 3.71 -29.77 -13.57
N LYS A 69 3.86 -31.05 -13.93
CA LYS A 69 2.88 -32.10 -13.62
C LYS A 69 3.05 -32.53 -12.16
N ALA A 70 1.93 -32.94 -11.56
CA ALA A 70 1.77 -33.26 -10.15
C ALA A 70 2.84 -34.20 -9.61
#